data_AF-A0A927W8K3-F1
#
_entry.id   AF-A0A927W8K3-F1
#
_cell.length_a   1.000
_cell.length_b   1.000
_cell.length_c   1.000
_cell.angle_alpha   90.00
_cell.angle_beta   90.00
_cell.angle_gamma   90.00
#
_symmetry.space_group_name_H-M   'P 1'
#
loop_
_entity.id
_entity.type
_entity.pdbx_description
1 polymer ?
#
loop_
_entity_poly.entity_id
_entity_poly.type
_entity_poly.pdbx_seq_one_letter_code
_entity_poly.pdbx_strand_id
1 'polypeptide(L)'
;MCRANILSKDSFYAKVEDANNLVSITGNDIGELKFYGAGAGKLPTANAVVSDVLDIIYNNYGSCGINQEEDRLCNNTDLVKDIYYIRISPKYGLNEKVLNLIKEEKIVDKMIKTGENIIFTSKDIDSVKISKFISNIKNSINDEFYAVIR
;
A
#
# COMPACT_ATOMS: atom_id res chain seq x y z
N MET A 1 -6.66 -4.14 0.82
CA MET A 1 -5.37 -4.85 1.02
C MET A 1 -4.31 -3.81 1.38
N CYS A 2 -3.53 -4.04 2.45
CA CYS A 2 -2.41 -3.16 2.81
C CYS A 2 -1.16 -3.58 2.03
N ARG A 3 -0.41 -2.62 1.50
CA ARG A 3 0.83 -2.84 0.73
C ARG A 3 1.82 -1.71 0.97
N ALA A 4 3.09 -1.97 0.69
CA ALA A 4 4.12 -0.95 0.74
C ALA A 4 3.87 0.10 -0.36
N ASN A 5 3.98 1.37 0.01
CA ASN A 5 3.91 2.50 -0.91
C ASN A 5 5.18 3.33 -0.77
N ILE A 6 5.68 3.83 -1.90
CA ILE A 6 6.72 4.85 -1.98
C ILE A 6 6.00 6.19 -2.08
N LEU A 7 6.32 7.07 -1.14
CA LEU A 7 5.73 8.39 -1.03
C LEU A 7 6.81 9.44 -1.28
N SER A 8 6.40 10.58 -1.85
CA SER A 8 7.26 11.76 -1.86
C SER A 8 7.67 12.15 -0.44
N LYS A 9 8.92 12.59 -0.27
CA LYS A 9 9.43 13.09 1.02
C LYS A 9 8.64 14.30 1.55
N ASP A 10 8.03 15.07 0.65
CA ASP A 10 7.22 16.23 1.01
C ASP A 10 5.82 15.85 1.51
N SER A 11 5.41 14.60 1.28
CA SER A 11 4.11 14.06 1.70
C SER A 11 3.97 14.05 3.22
N PHE A 12 2.79 14.44 3.72
CA PHE A 12 2.48 14.38 5.15
C PHE A 12 2.56 12.95 5.70
N TYR A 13 2.19 11.96 4.88
CA TYR A 13 2.28 10.54 5.21
C TYR A 13 3.74 10.06 5.39
N ALA A 14 4.69 10.69 4.70
CA ALA A 14 6.12 10.34 4.80
C ALA A 14 6.79 10.92 6.05
N LYS A 15 6.14 11.87 6.73
CA LYS A 15 6.63 12.53 7.95
C LYS A 15 6.07 11.88 9.23
N VAL A 16 5.35 10.78 9.10
CA VAL A 16 4.83 10.01 10.24
C VAL A 16 5.96 9.13 10.76
N GLU A 17 6.51 9.52 11.91
CA GLU A 17 7.64 8.84 12.54
C GLU A 17 7.23 8.14 13.85
N ASP A 18 8.09 7.19 14.27
CA ASP A 18 7.95 6.40 15.48
C ASP A 18 6.63 5.61 15.56
N ALA A 19 6.00 5.59 16.74
CA ALA A 19 4.74 4.89 17.00
C ALA A 19 3.50 5.76 16.72
N ASN A 20 3.64 6.82 15.93
CA ASN A 20 2.51 7.65 15.51
C ASN A 20 1.80 7.02 14.31
N ASN A 21 0.48 7.17 14.28
CA ASN A 21 -0.35 6.80 13.16
C ASN A 21 -0.93 8.06 12.50
N LEU A 22 -1.21 7.94 11.22
CA LEU A 22 -1.96 8.93 10.45
C LEU A 22 -3.12 8.26 9.72
N VAL A 23 -4.31 8.79 9.91
CA VAL A 23 -5.51 8.38 9.18
C VAL A 23 -6.03 9.58 8.40
N SER A 24 -6.32 9.39 7.11
CA SER A 24 -6.95 10.40 6.27
C SER A 24 -8.34 9.94 5.83
N ILE A 25 -9.30 10.85 5.86
CA ILE A 25 -10.67 10.64 5.41
C ILE A 25 -11.00 11.74 4.42
N THR A 26 -11.33 11.35 3.19
CA THR A 26 -11.76 12.30 2.16
C THR A 26 -13.28 12.20 1.99
N GLY A 27 -13.99 13.27 2.33
CA GLY A 27 -15.42 13.41 2.04
C GLY A 27 -15.65 14.36 0.88
N ASN A 28 -16.75 14.15 0.15
CA ASN A 28 -17.07 14.95 -1.04
C ASN A 28 -17.18 16.45 -0.73
N ASP A 29 -17.81 16.80 0.38
CA ASP A 29 -18.06 18.21 0.75
C ASP A 29 -17.05 18.76 1.76
N ILE A 30 -16.52 17.89 2.64
CA ILE A 30 -15.57 18.28 3.71
C ILE A 30 -14.11 18.27 3.26
N GLY A 31 -13.82 17.69 2.08
CA GLY A 31 -12.46 17.51 1.58
C GLY A 31 -11.68 16.46 2.39
N GLU A 32 -10.35 16.60 2.39
CA GLU A 32 -9.44 15.69 3.10
C GLU A 32 -9.23 16.12 4.55
N LEU A 33 -9.61 15.27 5.50
CA LEU A 33 -9.31 15.40 6.93
C LEU A 33 -8.20 14.43 7.32
N LYS A 34 -7.19 14.91 8.06
CA LYS A 34 -6.07 14.10 8.56
C LYS A 34 -6.04 14.08 10.08
N PHE A 35 -5.99 12.88 10.65
CA PHE A 35 -5.88 12.62 12.08
C PHE A 35 -4.50 12.03 12.36
N TYR A 36 -3.71 12.70 13.18
CA TYR A 36 -2.34 12.33 13.52
C TYR A 36 -2.21 12.19 15.04
N GLY A 37 -1.53 11.14 15.50
CA GLY A 37 -1.21 10.99 16.92
C GLY A 37 -0.62 9.62 17.24
N ALA A 38 -0.30 9.40 18.52
CA ALA A 38 0.27 8.14 18.99
C ALA A 38 -0.72 6.99 18.77
N GLY A 39 -0.34 6.02 17.93
CA GLY A 39 -1.16 4.87 17.58
C GLY A 39 -0.96 3.65 18.46
N ALA A 40 0.10 3.67 19.28
CA ALA A 40 0.44 2.60 20.20
C ALA A 40 1.06 3.15 21.49
N GLY A 41 1.00 2.37 22.56
CA GLY A 41 1.61 2.68 23.85
C GLY A 41 0.61 2.62 25.00
N LYS A 42 1.12 2.44 26.23
CA LYS A 42 0.29 2.23 27.42
C LYS A 42 -0.73 3.37 27.65
N LEU A 43 -0.29 4.62 27.54
CA LEU A 43 -1.15 5.78 27.82
C LEU A 43 -2.14 6.08 26.68
N PRO A 44 -1.74 6.14 25.39
CA PRO A 44 -2.69 6.35 24.28
C PRO A 44 -3.76 5.27 24.23
N THR A 45 -3.39 4.00 24.42
CA THR A 45 -4.36 2.89 24.44
C THR A 45 -5.26 2.95 25.66
N ALA A 46 -4.74 3.25 26.85
CA ALA A 46 -5.58 3.41 28.04
C ALA A 46 -6.57 4.57 27.89
N ASN A 47 -6.17 5.68 27.26
CA ASN A 47 -7.06 6.80 27.01
C ASN A 47 -8.23 6.41 26.09
N ALA A 48 -7.96 5.67 25.00
CA ALA A 48 -9.02 5.17 24.12
C ALA A 48 -10.03 4.29 24.88
N VAL A 49 -9.53 3.36 25.70
CA VAL A 49 -10.40 2.48 26.52
C VAL A 49 -11.23 3.27 27.52
N VAL A 50 -10.63 4.25 28.22
CA VAL A 50 -11.35 5.09 29.18
C VAL A 50 -12.42 5.94 28.50
N SER A 51 -12.12 6.51 27.32
CA SER A 51 -13.11 7.24 26.53
C SER A 51 -14.32 6.35 26.18
N ASP A 52 -14.09 5.13 25.69
CA ASP A 52 -15.18 4.20 25.37
C ASP A 52 -16.02 3.87 26.62
N VAL A 53 -15.40 3.68 27.78
CA VAL A 53 -16.11 3.44 29.05
C VAL A 53 -16.97 4.65 29.45
N LEU A 54 -16.46 5.87 29.31
CA LEU A 54 -17.22 7.08 29.59
C LEU A 54 -18.41 7.21 28.62
N ASP A 55 -18.20 6.94 27.34
CA ASP A 55 -19.27 6.98 26.34
C ASP A 55 -20.40 5.99 26.66
N ILE A 56 -20.06 4.80 27.18
CA ILE A 56 -21.05 3.83 27.67
C ILE A 56 -21.80 4.37 28.89
N ILE A 57 -21.09 4.90 29.89
CA ILE A 57 -21.68 5.40 31.14
C ILE A 57 -22.64 6.56 30.88
N TYR A 58 -22.25 7.48 29.99
CA TYR A 58 -23.06 8.64 29.64
C TYR A 58 -24.08 8.37 28.53
N ASN A 59 -24.14 7.14 28.02
CA ASN A 59 -24.99 6.76 26.89
C ASN A 59 -24.76 7.67 25.65
N ASN A 60 -23.51 8.07 25.45
CA ASN A 60 -23.03 8.92 24.35
C ASN A 60 -22.56 8.09 23.14
N TYR A 61 -22.85 6.80 23.09
CA TYR A 61 -22.65 6.02 21.89
C TYR A 61 -23.86 6.25 20.96
N GLY A 62 -23.60 6.70 19.74
CA GLY A 62 -24.67 6.75 18.74
C GLY A 62 -25.21 5.34 18.53
N SER A 63 -26.53 5.19 18.42
CA SER A 63 -27.10 4.06 17.67
C SER A 63 -26.69 4.28 16.22
N CYS A 64 -25.44 3.99 15.88
CA CYS A 64 -25.04 3.86 14.50
C CYS A 64 -25.80 2.63 14.02
N GLY A 65 -27.02 2.86 13.54
CA GLY A 65 -27.73 1.92 12.70
C GLY A 65 -26.81 1.73 11.51
N ILE A 66 -25.90 0.76 11.63
CA ILE A 66 -25.30 0.14 10.48
C ILE A 66 -26.52 -0.42 9.77
N ASN A 67 -27.09 0.35 8.85
CA ASN A 67 -28.03 -0.18 7.90
C ASN A 67 -27.21 -1.25 7.18
N GLN A 68 -27.34 -2.50 7.64
CA GLN A 68 -26.86 -3.68 6.94
C GLN A 68 -27.74 -3.92 5.71
N GLU A 69 -28.25 -2.85 5.07
CA GLU A 69 -28.69 -2.97 3.70
C GLU A 69 -27.42 -3.31 2.92
N GLU A 70 -27.38 -4.56 2.49
CA GLU A 70 -26.26 -5.26 1.90
C GLU A 70 -25.85 -4.64 0.54
N ASP A 71 -25.42 -3.38 0.51
CA ASP A 71 -24.42 -2.99 -0.46
C ASP A 71 -23.14 -3.71 -0.03
N ARG A 72 -23.02 -4.96 -0.50
CA ARG A 72 -21.81 -5.76 -0.38
C ARG A 72 -20.71 -5.03 -1.11
N LEU A 73 -20.08 -4.08 -0.42
CA LEU A 73 -18.85 -3.45 -0.84
C LEU A 73 -17.81 -4.57 -0.97
N CYS A 74 -17.72 -5.12 -2.16
CA CYS A 74 -16.71 -6.09 -2.50
C CYS A 74 -15.41 -5.30 -2.75
N ASN A 75 -14.37 -5.62 -1.99
CA ASN A 75 -13.05 -5.09 -2.24
C ASN A 75 -12.55 -5.69 -3.57
N ASN A 76 -12.84 -5.00 -4.68
CA ASN A 76 -12.38 -5.41 -5.99
C ASN A 76 -10.98 -4.84 -6.24
N THR A 77 -9.97 -5.59 -5.80
CA THR A 77 -8.55 -5.26 -6.02
C THR A 77 -8.18 -5.18 -7.49
N ASP A 78 -8.97 -5.78 -8.37
CA ASP A 78 -8.70 -5.89 -9.80
C ASP A 78 -8.98 -4.57 -10.53
N LEU A 79 -9.73 -3.65 -9.90
CA LEU A 79 -10.00 -2.31 -10.43
C LEU A 79 -8.89 -1.30 -10.10
N VAL A 80 -7.95 -1.66 -9.24
CA VAL A 80 -6.91 -0.72 -8.80
C VAL A 80 -5.73 -0.78 -9.77
N LYS A 81 -5.58 0.31 -10.52
CA LYS A 81 -4.43 0.59 -11.36
C LYS A 81 -3.44 1.45 -10.60
N ASP A 82 -2.17 1.05 -10.62
CA ASP A 82 -1.11 1.84 -10.01
C ASP A 82 0.18 1.77 -10.81
N ILE A 83 1.09 2.69 -10.47
CA ILE A 83 2.49 2.68 -10.89
C ILE A 83 3.30 1.95 -9.82
N TYR A 84 4.16 1.03 -10.23
CA TYR A 84 4.95 0.20 -9.33
C TYR A 84 6.44 0.51 -9.46
N TYR A 85 7.12 0.60 -8.33
CA TYR A 85 8.57 0.41 -8.23
C TYR A 85 8.84 -1.07 -8.07
N ILE A 86 9.70 -1.64 -8.91
CA ILE A 86 10.05 -3.06 -8.88
C ILE A 86 11.57 -3.20 -8.87
N ARG A 87 12.07 -3.97 -7.89
CA ARG A 87 13.47 -4.39 -7.76
C ARG A 87 13.52 -5.90 -7.80
N ILE A 88 14.31 -6.44 -8.72
CA ILE A 88 14.51 -7.88 -8.90
C ILE A 88 15.99 -8.20 -8.79
N SER A 89 16.29 -9.20 -7.96
CA SER A 89 17.62 -9.78 -7.80
C SER A 89 17.65 -11.12 -8.54
N PRO A 90 18.09 -11.16 -9.82
CA PRO A 90 18.16 -12.40 -10.60
C PRO A 90 19.16 -13.42 -10.03
N LYS A 91 18.93 -14.71 -10.29
CA LYS A 91 19.92 -15.76 -10.04
C LYS A 91 21.13 -15.61 -10.98
N TYR A 92 22.28 -16.09 -10.53
CA TYR A 92 23.52 -16.06 -11.30
C TYR A 92 23.32 -16.63 -12.71
N GLY A 93 23.67 -15.86 -13.73
CA GLY A 93 23.55 -16.25 -15.14
C GLY A 93 22.16 -16.11 -15.76
N LEU A 94 21.12 -15.68 -15.04
CA LEU A 94 19.74 -15.52 -15.57
C LEU A 94 19.34 -14.07 -15.91
N ASN A 95 20.27 -13.12 -15.81
CA ASN A 95 20.00 -11.69 -16.00
C ASN A 95 19.36 -11.38 -17.36
N GLU A 96 19.92 -11.91 -18.45
CA GLU A 96 19.41 -11.69 -19.81
C GLU A 96 18.03 -12.32 -20.01
N LYS A 97 17.80 -13.51 -19.44
CA LYS A 97 16.50 -14.19 -19.49
C LYS A 97 15.42 -13.36 -18.82
N VAL A 98 15.68 -12.88 -17.61
CA VAL A 98 14.74 -12.03 -16.86
C VAL A 98 14.51 -10.70 -17.60
N LEU A 99 15.56 -10.11 -18.16
CA LEU A 99 15.46 -8.87 -18.92
C LEU A 99 14.58 -9.01 -20.17
N ASN A 100 14.67 -10.15 -20.87
CA ASN A 100 13.84 -10.42 -22.04
C ASN A 100 12.36 -10.60 -21.65
N LEU A 101 12.07 -11.36 -20.57
CA LEU A 101 10.70 -11.51 -20.05
C LEU A 101 10.08 -10.15 -19.65
N ILE A 102 10.86 -9.29 -19.00
CA ILE A 102 10.42 -7.94 -18.63
C ILE A 102 10.05 -7.12 -19.89
N LYS A 103 10.86 -7.22 -20.95
CA LYS A 103 10.61 -6.49 -22.21
C LYS A 103 9.39 -7.02 -22.96
N GLU A 104 9.17 -8.33 -22.97
CA GLU A 104 8.02 -8.98 -23.62
C GLU A 104 6.68 -8.55 -23.02
N GLU A 105 6.63 -8.39 -21.70
CA GLU A 105 5.43 -8.02 -20.94
C GLU A 105 5.00 -6.55 -21.14
N LYS A 106 5.90 -5.71 -21.70
CA LYS A 106 5.68 -4.28 -21.98
C LYS A 106 5.21 -3.45 -20.78
N ILE A 107 5.56 -3.87 -19.56
CA ILE A 107 5.15 -3.24 -18.30
C ILE A 107 6.02 -2.06 -17.88
N VAL A 108 7.21 -1.92 -18.47
CA VAL A 108 8.23 -0.95 -18.05
C VAL A 108 7.92 0.44 -18.58
N ASP A 109 8.01 1.44 -17.69
CA ASP A 109 8.07 2.86 -18.03
C ASP A 109 9.52 3.36 -18.04
N LYS A 110 10.22 3.24 -16.90
CA LYS A 110 11.64 3.63 -16.77
C LYS A 110 12.46 2.49 -16.20
N MET A 111 13.56 2.14 -16.86
CA MET A 111 14.49 1.11 -16.38
C MET A 111 15.75 1.74 -15.79
N ILE A 112 16.14 1.28 -14.60
CA ILE A 112 17.36 1.66 -13.89
C ILE A 112 18.13 0.37 -13.60
N LYS A 113 19.21 0.10 -14.33
CA LYS A 113 20.07 -1.05 -14.01
C LYS A 113 21.09 -0.64 -12.96
N THR A 114 21.17 -1.40 -11.86
CA THR A 114 22.15 -1.16 -10.80
C THR A 114 22.90 -2.44 -10.51
N GLY A 115 24.09 -2.61 -11.12
CA GLY A 115 24.96 -3.76 -10.89
C GLY A 115 24.24 -5.10 -11.05
N GLU A 116 24.03 -5.77 -9.92
CA GLU A 116 23.38 -7.09 -9.82
C GLU A 116 21.85 -7.03 -9.87
N ASN A 117 21.24 -5.88 -9.54
CA ASN A 117 19.79 -5.72 -9.45
C ASN A 117 19.21 -5.05 -10.70
N ILE A 118 18.07 -5.59 -11.14
CA ILE A 118 17.24 -4.99 -12.18
C ILE A 118 16.15 -4.18 -11.47
N ILE A 119 16.19 -2.86 -11.64
CA ILE A 119 15.19 -1.94 -11.06
C ILE A 119 14.44 -1.27 -12.20
N PHE A 120 13.13 -1.15 -12.07
CA PHE A 120 12.33 -0.37 -13.01
C PHE A 120 11.06 0.16 -12.36
N THR A 121 10.53 1.24 -12.93
CA THR A 121 9.17 1.70 -12.68
C THR A 121 8.25 1.19 -13.77
N SER A 122 7.05 0.78 -13.38
CA SER A 122 6.05 0.32 -14.32
C SER A 122 5.26 1.49 -14.90
N LYS A 123 4.50 1.21 -15.98
CA LYS A 123 3.37 2.04 -16.37
C LYS A 123 2.21 1.84 -15.39
N ASP A 124 1.12 2.57 -15.59
CA ASP A 124 -0.12 2.36 -14.88
C ASP A 124 -0.71 0.99 -15.24
N ILE A 125 -0.74 0.06 -14.27
CA ILE A 125 -1.02 -1.36 -14.48
C ILE A 125 -1.92 -1.89 -13.37
N ASP A 126 -2.82 -2.82 -13.74
CA ASP A 126 -3.68 -3.54 -12.81
C ASP A 126 -2.85 -4.38 -11.81
N SER A 127 -3.25 -4.34 -10.54
CA SER A 127 -2.60 -5.11 -9.47
C SER A 127 -2.45 -6.61 -9.78
N VAL A 128 -3.45 -7.20 -10.44
CA VAL A 128 -3.48 -8.62 -10.85
C VAL A 128 -2.41 -8.92 -11.90
N LYS A 129 -2.13 -7.98 -12.81
CA LYS A 129 -1.13 -8.20 -13.85
C LYS A 129 0.28 -8.24 -13.26
N ILE A 130 0.58 -7.34 -12.30
CA ILE A 130 1.86 -7.35 -11.58
C ILE A 130 2.03 -8.63 -10.75
N SER A 131 1.01 -9.06 -10.02
CA SER A 131 1.12 -10.27 -9.20
C SER A 131 1.36 -11.54 -10.04
N LYS A 132 0.70 -11.65 -11.20
CA LYS A 132 0.96 -12.72 -12.19
C LYS A 132 2.37 -12.63 -12.74
N PHE A 133 2.82 -11.44 -13.12
CA PHE A 133 4.17 -11.23 -13.63
C PHE A 133 5.25 -11.68 -12.64
N ILE A 134 5.16 -11.26 -11.37
CA ILE A 134 6.12 -11.65 -10.33
C ILE A 134 6.10 -13.17 -10.10
N SER A 135 4.90 -13.78 -10.11
CA SER A 135 4.76 -15.24 -9.99
C SER A 135 5.44 -15.99 -11.13
N ASN A 136 5.37 -15.48 -12.37
CA ASN A 136 6.00 -16.10 -13.54
C ASN A 136 7.53 -16.11 -13.47
N ILE A 137 8.13 -15.07 -12.89
CA ILE A 137 9.60 -14.94 -12.81
C ILE A 137 10.21 -15.54 -11.54
N LYS A 138 9.38 -15.94 -10.57
CA LYS A 138 9.79 -16.38 -9.22
C LYS A 138 10.88 -17.46 -9.19
N ASN A 139 10.88 -18.37 -10.16
CA ASN A 139 11.90 -19.43 -10.23
C ASN A 139 13.29 -18.93 -10.68
N SER A 140 13.35 -17.79 -11.38
CA SER A 140 14.57 -17.24 -11.98
C SER A 140 15.26 -16.17 -11.12
N ILE A 141 14.70 -15.87 -9.95
CA ILE A 141 15.12 -14.78 -9.07
C ILE A 141 15.46 -15.32 -7.68
N ASN A 142 16.33 -14.59 -6.97
CA ASN A 142 16.68 -14.85 -5.58
C ASN A 142 15.82 -14.03 -4.62
N ASP A 143 15.51 -12.78 -5.00
CA ASP A 143 14.77 -11.83 -4.19
C ASP A 143 13.99 -10.86 -5.09
N GLU A 144 12.82 -10.46 -4.63
CA GLU A 144 11.97 -9.46 -5.24
C GLU A 144 11.48 -8.45 -4.21
N PHE A 145 11.39 -7.20 -4.64
CA PHE A 145 10.68 -6.18 -3.89
C PHE A 145 9.86 -5.34 -4.87
N TYR A 146 8.60 -5.10 -4.54
CA TYR A 146 7.78 -4.15 -5.27
C TYR A 146 6.89 -3.34 -4.32
N ALA A 147 6.69 -2.07 -4.67
CA ALA A 147 5.88 -1.13 -3.92
C ALA A 147 5.16 -0.21 -4.90
N VAL A 148 3.99 0.28 -4.50
CA VAL A 148 3.23 1.25 -5.31
C VAL A 148 3.81 2.65 -5.13
N ILE A 149 3.96 3.41 -6.21
CA ILE A 149 4.41 4.80 -6.16
C ILE A 149 3.17 5.70 -6.08
N ARG A 150 3.14 6.58 -5.08
CA ARG A 150 2.05 7.52 -4.79
C ARG A 150 2.54 8.96 -4.76
#